data_AF-A0A420N480-F1
#
_entry.id   AF-A0A420N480-F1
#
_cell.length_a   1.000
_cell.length_b   1.000
_cell.length_c   1.000
_cell.angle_alpha   90.00
_cell.angle_beta   90.00
_cell.angle_gamma   90.00
#
_symmetry.space_group_name_H-M   'P 1'
#
loop_
_entity.id
_entity.type
_entity.pdbx_description
1 polymer ?
#
loop_
_entity_poly.entity_id
_entity_poly.type
_entity_poly.pdbx_seq_one_letter_code
_entity_poly.pdbx_strand_id
1 'polypeptide(L)'
;MLVLVAGATGNLGQKLIDSLYSRGHQLECFVQSEPYYGVPAIESACKGVDAVICAYTGIPESSLDGQLLLLRAVERVGIKKYVAASWNFDWKNMNLGVHERYDAYIAFRNQGELSSDVTPNSFFTRVLAEVLFSLPGHGDFSPANNGAWDPKRKAMEILGTGKDK
;
A
#
# COMPACT_ATOMS: atom_id res chain seq x y z
N MET A 1 6.93 -21.68 -0.40
CA MET A 1 5.84 -20.73 -0.10
C MET A 1 5.74 -19.78 -1.26
N LEU A 2 4.60 -19.75 -1.94
CA LEU A 2 4.29 -18.84 -3.02
C LEU A 2 3.65 -17.57 -2.46
N VAL A 3 4.23 -16.41 -2.79
CA VAL A 3 3.77 -15.10 -2.30
C VAL A 3 3.33 -14.24 -3.49
N LEU A 4 2.10 -13.76 -3.45
CA LEU A 4 1.63 -12.74 -4.39
C LEU A 4 1.96 -11.34 -3.86
N VAL A 5 2.63 -10.53 -4.66
CA VAL A 5 2.82 -9.11 -4.40
C VAL A 5 1.92 -8.31 -5.35
N ALA A 6 0.78 -7.84 -4.85
CA ALA A 6 -0.11 -6.97 -5.61
C ALA A 6 0.45 -5.55 -5.65
N GLY A 7 0.56 -4.93 -6.84
CA GLY A 7 1.27 -3.65 -6.99
C GLY A 7 2.79 -3.79 -7.17
N ALA A 8 3.26 -4.95 -7.64
CA ALA A 8 4.65 -5.30 -7.90
C ALA A 8 5.48 -4.24 -8.65
N THR A 9 4.88 -3.48 -9.56
CA THR A 9 5.60 -2.50 -10.40
C THR A 9 5.82 -1.15 -9.73
N GLY A 10 5.13 -0.85 -8.61
CA GLY A 10 5.29 0.39 -7.87
C GLY A 10 6.60 0.44 -7.07
N ASN A 11 7.00 1.64 -6.63
CA ASN A 11 8.24 1.86 -5.87
C ASN A 11 8.41 0.90 -4.67
N LEU A 12 7.33 0.68 -3.93
CA LEU A 12 7.32 -0.24 -2.81
C LEU A 12 7.27 -1.71 -3.24
N GLY A 13 6.45 -2.04 -4.27
CA GLY A 13 6.33 -3.39 -4.80
C GLY A 13 7.68 -3.96 -5.24
N GLN A 14 8.49 -3.15 -5.94
CA GLN A 14 9.83 -3.53 -6.36
C GLN A 14 10.75 -3.83 -5.17
N LYS A 15 10.71 -3.00 -4.11
CA LYS A 15 11.49 -3.24 -2.88
C LYS A 15 11.08 -4.52 -2.16
N LEU A 16 9.79 -4.83 -2.14
CA LEU A 16 9.29 -6.10 -1.60
C LEU A 16 9.80 -7.29 -2.42
N ILE A 17 9.80 -7.16 -3.75
CA ILE A 17 10.34 -8.17 -4.66
C ILE A 17 11.85 -8.38 -4.44
N ASP A 18 12.65 -7.31 -4.35
CA ASP A 18 14.10 -7.41 -4.06
C ASP A 18 14.37 -8.08 -2.72
N SER A 19 13.55 -7.74 -1.72
CA SER A 19 13.58 -8.36 -0.39
C SER A 19 13.25 -9.87 -0.45
N LEU A 20 12.29 -10.28 -1.28
CA LEU A 20 11.97 -11.69 -1.51
C LEU A 20 13.11 -12.42 -2.25
N TYR A 21 13.67 -11.82 -3.30
CA TYR A 21 14.80 -12.39 -4.04
C TYR A 21 16.02 -12.62 -3.16
N SER A 22 16.39 -11.63 -2.34
CA SER A 22 17.53 -11.76 -1.39
C SER A 22 17.33 -12.88 -0.36
N ARG A 23 16.10 -13.36 -0.16
CA ARG A 23 15.75 -14.50 0.71
C ARG A 23 15.59 -15.82 -0.05
N GLY A 24 15.95 -15.85 -1.33
CA GLY A 24 15.94 -17.06 -2.15
C GLY A 24 14.59 -17.38 -2.81
N HIS A 25 13.61 -16.47 -2.76
CA HIS A 25 12.40 -16.62 -3.58
C HIS A 25 12.72 -16.37 -5.07
N GLN A 26 11.91 -16.93 -5.96
CA GLN A 26 12.01 -16.72 -7.40
C GLN A 26 10.67 -16.26 -7.97
N LEU A 27 10.71 -15.57 -9.11
CA LEU A 27 9.50 -15.21 -9.85
C LEU A 27 8.87 -16.48 -10.45
N GLU A 28 7.64 -16.76 -10.07
CA GLU A 28 6.87 -17.87 -10.62
C GLU A 28 5.99 -17.41 -11.80
N CYS A 29 5.30 -16.29 -11.65
CA CYS A 29 4.45 -15.72 -12.70
C CYS A 29 4.31 -14.20 -12.56
N PHE A 30 3.94 -13.55 -13.66
CA PHE A 30 3.53 -12.15 -13.67
C PHE A 30 2.13 -12.05 -14.26
N VAL A 31 1.18 -11.52 -13.48
CA VAL A 31 -0.19 -11.30 -13.92
C VAL A 31 -0.41 -9.81 -14.10
N GLN A 32 -0.59 -9.39 -15.35
CA GLN A 32 -1.01 -8.03 -15.65
C GLN A 32 -2.49 -7.88 -15.31
N SER A 33 -2.81 -6.82 -14.56
CA SER A 33 -4.17 -6.39 -14.33
C SER A 33 -4.38 -5.05 -15.03
N GLU A 34 -5.62 -4.80 -15.46
CA GLU A 34 -6.15 -3.43 -15.58
C GLU A 34 -6.00 -2.69 -14.23
N PRO A 35 -6.39 -1.41 -14.09
CA PRO A 35 -6.42 -0.76 -12.78
C PRO A 35 -7.16 -1.62 -11.73
N TYR A 36 -7.08 -1.23 -10.47
CA TYR A 36 -7.48 -2.00 -9.28
C TYR A 36 -8.90 -2.64 -9.26
N TYR A 37 -9.73 -2.42 -10.29
CA TYR A 37 -10.99 -3.11 -10.60
C TYR A 37 -10.85 -4.38 -11.49
N GLY A 38 -9.65 -4.81 -11.86
CA GLY A 38 -9.41 -5.97 -12.73
C GLY A 38 -9.69 -7.34 -12.06
N VAL A 39 -10.92 -7.58 -11.60
CA VAL A 39 -11.30 -8.76 -10.79
C VAL A 39 -10.83 -10.10 -11.39
N PRO A 40 -11.00 -10.40 -12.70
CA PRO A 40 -10.52 -11.67 -13.24
C PRO A 40 -9.00 -11.87 -13.12
N ALA A 41 -8.23 -10.80 -13.30
CA ALA A 41 -6.77 -10.85 -13.15
C ALA A 41 -6.38 -11.06 -11.68
N ILE A 42 -7.04 -10.36 -10.75
CA ILE A 42 -6.85 -10.51 -9.31
C ILE A 42 -7.15 -11.95 -8.86
N GLU A 43 -8.28 -12.51 -9.28
CA GLU A 43 -8.68 -13.88 -8.94
C GLU A 43 -7.72 -14.92 -9.53
N SER A 44 -7.27 -14.71 -10.77
CA SER A 44 -6.25 -15.57 -11.39
C SER A 44 -4.95 -15.54 -10.60
N ALA A 45 -4.49 -14.35 -10.20
CA ALA A 45 -3.26 -14.16 -9.44
C ALA A 45 -3.28 -14.80 -8.05
N CYS A 46 -4.45 -14.98 -7.44
CA CYS A 46 -4.59 -15.59 -6.11
C CYS A 46 -4.54 -17.13 -6.14
N LYS A 47 -4.69 -17.78 -7.30
CA LYS A 47 -4.76 -19.25 -7.38
C LYS A 47 -3.42 -19.89 -6.98
N GLY A 48 -3.47 -20.81 -6.02
CA GLY A 48 -2.29 -21.58 -5.58
C GLY A 48 -1.28 -20.80 -4.71
N VAL A 49 -1.58 -19.55 -4.38
CA VAL A 49 -0.72 -18.68 -3.56
C VAL A 49 -0.91 -19.00 -2.07
N ASP A 50 0.17 -18.95 -1.27
CA ASP A 50 0.13 -19.21 0.18
C ASP A 50 -0.08 -17.93 1.01
N ALA A 51 0.37 -16.78 0.49
CA ALA A 51 0.29 -15.48 1.16
C ALA A 51 0.19 -14.33 0.16
N VAL A 52 -0.51 -13.26 0.52
CA VAL A 52 -0.66 -12.06 -0.31
C VAL A 52 -0.14 -10.83 0.43
N ILE A 53 0.64 -10.01 -0.27
CA ILE A 53 1.11 -8.70 0.16
C ILE A 53 0.53 -7.65 -0.77
N CYS A 54 -0.28 -6.73 -0.23
CA CYS A 54 -0.82 -5.62 -0.96
C CYS A 54 0.12 -4.40 -0.88
N ALA A 55 0.69 -4.01 -2.02
CA ALA A 55 1.57 -2.85 -2.21
C ALA A 55 0.95 -1.83 -3.16
N TYR A 56 -0.38 -1.71 -3.15
CA TYR A 56 -1.10 -0.70 -3.93
C TYR A 56 -0.71 0.72 -3.52
N THR A 57 -0.80 1.63 -4.48
CA THR A 57 -0.51 3.05 -4.28
C THR A 57 -1.59 3.72 -3.43
N GLY A 58 -1.22 4.79 -2.71
CA GLY A 58 -2.08 5.49 -1.77
C GLY A 58 -3.08 6.46 -2.40
N ILE A 59 -3.75 6.06 -3.49
CA ILE A 59 -4.93 6.76 -4.01
C ILE A 59 -6.21 6.19 -3.36
N PRO A 60 -7.27 6.98 -3.14
CA PRO A 60 -8.45 6.55 -2.40
C PRO A 60 -9.06 5.25 -2.92
N GLU A 61 -9.18 5.13 -4.23
CA GLU A 61 -9.85 4.01 -4.89
C GLU A 61 -9.03 2.72 -4.79
N SER A 62 -7.69 2.80 -4.85
CA SER A 62 -6.82 1.65 -4.58
C SER A 62 -6.77 1.29 -3.10
N SER A 63 -6.82 2.29 -2.23
CA SER A 63 -6.72 2.13 -0.77
C SER A 63 -7.98 1.51 -0.16
N LEU A 64 -9.14 1.72 -0.78
CA LEU A 64 -10.41 1.12 -0.37
C LEU A 64 -10.87 0.04 -1.36
N ASP A 65 -11.35 0.41 -2.55
CA ASP A 65 -12.00 -0.52 -3.48
C ASP A 65 -11.04 -1.63 -3.92
N GLY A 66 -9.83 -1.26 -4.32
CA GLY A 66 -8.80 -2.20 -4.75
C GLY A 66 -8.44 -3.22 -3.68
N GLN A 67 -8.22 -2.77 -2.44
CA GLN A 67 -7.94 -3.67 -1.33
C GLN A 67 -9.13 -4.57 -0.99
N LEU A 68 -10.36 -4.06 -1.05
CA LEU A 68 -11.55 -4.89 -0.84
C LEU A 68 -11.65 -5.98 -1.91
N LEU A 69 -11.46 -5.65 -3.19
CA LEU A 69 -11.49 -6.64 -4.27
C LEU A 69 -10.42 -7.72 -4.10
N LEU A 70 -9.20 -7.33 -3.72
CA LEU A 70 -8.11 -8.26 -3.43
C LEU A 70 -8.42 -9.14 -2.22
N LEU A 71 -8.93 -8.56 -1.13
CA LEU A 71 -9.32 -9.31 0.08
C LEU A 71 -10.41 -10.35 -0.25
N ARG A 72 -11.42 -9.99 -1.05
CA ARG A 72 -12.47 -10.95 -1.45
C ARG A 72 -11.95 -12.08 -2.32
N ALA A 73 -10.98 -11.82 -3.20
CA ALA A 73 -10.33 -12.86 -3.99
C ALA A 73 -9.53 -13.82 -3.09
N VAL A 74 -8.76 -13.27 -2.15
CA VAL A 74 -7.99 -14.01 -1.13
C VAL A 74 -8.89 -14.93 -0.30
N GLU A 75 -10.03 -14.44 0.15
CA GLU A 75 -11.02 -15.23 0.88
C GLU A 75 -11.59 -16.38 0.04
N ARG A 76 -11.99 -16.09 -1.21
CA ARG A 76 -12.57 -17.09 -2.11
C ARG A 76 -11.65 -18.29 -2.35
N VAL A 77 -10.34 -18.06 -2.38
CA VAL A 77 -9.35 -19.13 -2.55
C VAL A 77 -8.84 -19.71 -1.23
N GLY A 78 -9.31 -19.21 -0.08
CA GLY A 78 -8.99 -19.73 1.25
C GLY A 78 -7.61 -19.32 1.79
N ILE A 79 -6.99 -18.26 1.27
CA ILE A 79 -5.70 -17.76 1.77
C ILE A 79 -5.90 -17.08 3.13
N LYS A 80 -5.07 -17.42 4.12
CA LYS A 80 -5.14 -16.87 5.49
C LYS A 80 -4.09 -15.81 5.80
N LYS A 81 -3.02 -15.73 5.02
CA LYS A 81 -1.92 -14.77 5.22
C LYS A 81 -2.09 -13.59 4.27
N TYR A 82 -2.63 -12.49 4.78
CA TYR A 82 -2.86 -11.28 4.01
C TYR A 82 -2.21 -10.06 4.71
N VAL A 83 -1.44 -9.29 3.96
CA VAL A 83 -0.88 -8.01 4.38
C VAL A 83 -1.58 -6.90 3.60
N ALA A 84 -2.25 -5.99 4.32
CA ALA A 84 -2.92 -4.84 3.74
C ALA A 84 -1.93 -3.74 3.32
N ALA A 85 -2.30 -2.96 2.30
CA ALA A 85 -1.59 -1.74 1.96
C ALA A 85 -1.73 -0.76 3.13
N SER A 86 -0.65 -0.60 3.89
CA SER A 86 -0.63 0.15 5.16
C SER A 86 0.74 0.79 5.42
N TRP A 87 1.54 0.94 4.36
CA TRP A 87 2.95 1.37 4.34
C TRP A 87 3.12 2.88 4.57
N ASN A 88 2.35 3.40 5.54
CA ASN A 88 2.17 4.80 5.86
C ASN A 88 2.14 4.98 7.39
N PHE A 89 1.60 6.10 7.88
CA PHE A 89 1.47 6.36 9.33
C PHE A 89 0.46 5.43 9.99
N ASP A 90 0.61 5.23 11.31
CA ASP A 90 -0.38 4.49 12.10
C ASP A 90 -1.67 5.30 12.25
N TRP A 91 -2.68 4.90 11.49
CA TRP A 91 -4.03 5.48 11.50
C TRP A 91 -5.04 4.66 12.32
N LYS A 92 -4.61 3.62 13.07
CA LYS A 92 -5.53 2.69 13.72
C LYS A 92 -6.49 3.36 14.71
N ASN A 93 -6.02 4.39 15.40
CA ASN A 93 -6.78 5.11 16.43
C ASN A 93 -7.26 6.50 15.93
N MET A 94 -7.16 6.77 14.63
CA MET A 94 -7.66 8.02 14.07
C MET A 94 -9.17 7.94 13.86
N ASN A 95 -9.86 9.04 14.14
CA ASN A 95 -11.24 9.22 13.74
C ASN A 95 -11.30 9.62 12.26
N LEU A 96 -12.39 9.25 11.59
CA LEU A 96 -12.67 9.72 10.23
C LEU A 96 -12.68 11.25 10.17
N GLY A 97 -12.15 11.81 9.09
CA GLY A 97 -12.06 13.25 8.87
C GLY A 97 -10.89 13.95 9.58
N VAL A 98 -10.12 13.27 10.46
CA VAL A 98 -8.89 13.85 11.06
C VAL A 98 -7.80 13.99 10.00
N HIS A 99 -7.69 13.01 9.12
CA HIS A 99 -6.79 13.06 7.97
C HIS A 99 -7.47 12.31 6.83
N GLU A 100 -8.18 13.04 5.97
CA GLU A 100 -9.10 12.49 4.95
C GLU A 100 -8.48 11.38 4.08
N ARG A 101 -7.17 11.46 3.77
CA ARG A 101 -6.48 10.38 3.03
C ARG A 101 -6.48 9.04 3.75
N TYR A 102 -6.50 9.02 5.09
CA TYR A 102 -6.55 7.79 5.89
C TYR A 102 -7.95 7.23 6.06
N ASP A 103 -9.00 7.99 5.73
CA ASP A 103 -10.38 7.52 5.83
C ASP A 103 -10.63 6.29 4.96
N ALA A 104 -10.03 6.21 3.78
CA ALA A 104 -10.11 5.05 2.90
C ALA A 104 -9.51 3.78 3.55
N TYR A 105 -8.39 3.92 4.28
CA TYR A 105 -7.75 2.80 4.97
C TYR A 105 -8.53 2.37 6.22
N ILE A 106 -9.05 3.34 6.97
CA ILE A 106 -9.93 3.09 8.12
C ILE A 106 -11.20 2.38 7.66
N ALA A 107 -11.83 2.84 6.58
CA ALA A 107 -13.01 2.22 5.98
C ALA A 107 -12.71 0.80 5.49
N PHE A 108 -11.58 0.56 4.82
CA PHE A 108 -11.15 -0.77 4.42
C PHE A 108 -11.02 -1.71 5.62
N ARG A 109 -10.31 -1.27 6.67
CA ARG A 109 -10.15 -2.07 7.90
C ARG A 109 -11.49 -2.39 8.53
N ASN A 110 -12.32 -1.37 8.75
CA ASN A 110 -13.63 -1.54 9.39
C ASN A 110 -14.50 -2.51 8.59
N GLN A 111 -14.52 -2.38 7.26
CA GLN A 111 -15.25 -3.30 6.40
C GLN A 111 -14.69 -4.73 6.49
N GLY A 112 -13.36 -4.89 6.45
CA GLY A 112 -12.70 -6.19 6.61
C GLY A 112 -13.06 -6.87 7.93
N GLU A 113 -12.92 -6.16 9.05
CA GLU A 113 -13.25 -6.66 10.39
C GLU A 113 -14.73 -7.06 10.55
N LEU A 114 -15.65 -6.35 9.89
CA LEU A 114 -17.08 -6.66 9.96
C LEU A 114 -17.49 -7.86 9.10
N SER A 115 -16.74 -8.19 8.05
CA SER A 115 -17.25 -9.05 6.98
C SER A 115 -16.27 -10.09 6.47
N SER A 116 -15.11 -10.24 7.09
CA SER A 116 -14.06 -11.17 6.65
C SER A 116 -13.53 -12.04 7.78
N ASP A 117 -13.35 -13.32 7.49
CA ASP A 117 -12.63 -14.27 8.37
C ASP A 117 -11.10 -14.20 8.18
N VAL A 118 -10.62 -13.41 7.20
CA VAL A 118 -9.21 -13.14 6.99
C VAL A 118 -8.87 -11.84 7.71
N THR A 119 -8.08 -11.93 8.78
CA THR A 119 -7.60 -10.75 9.49
C THR A 119 -6.41 -10.14 8.73
N PRO A 120 -6.52 -8.93 8.16
CA PRO A 120 -5.41 -8.28 7.48
C PRO A 120 -4.32 -7.86 8.46
N ASN A 121 -3.06 -8.11 8.10
CA ASN A 121 -1.91 -7.59 8.83
C ASN A 121 -1.52 -6.22 8.27
N SER A 122 -1.22 -5.26 9.16
CA SER A 122 -0.78 -3.91 8.77
C SER A 122 0.66 -3.64 9.19
N PHE A 123 1.43 -2.98 8.33
CA PHE A 123 2.82 -2.58 8.57
C PHE A 123 3.00 -1.07 8.35
N PHE A 124 3.00 -0.32 9.45
CA PHE A 124 3.15 1.14 9.42
C PHE A 124 4.62 1.54 9.33
N THR A 125 5.06 1.91 8.13
CA THR A 125 6.45 2.32 7.83
C THR A 125 6.66 3.83 7.84
N ARG A 126 5.60 4.61 8.12
CA ARG A 126 5.59 6.09 8.11
C ARG A 126 5.88 6.65 6.72
N VAL A 127 7.09 7.17 6.50
CA VAL A 127 7.50 7.79 5.23
C VAL A 127 8.76 7.10 4.74
N LEU A 128 8.79 6.75 3.44
CA LEU A 128 9.99 6.25 2.80
C LEU A 128 11.00 7.40 2.68
N ALA A 129 12.22 7.21 3.19
CA ALA A 129 13.24 8.26 3.22
C ALA A 129 13.55 8.81 1.82
N GLU A 130 13.62 7.94 0.82
CA GLU A 130 13.79 8.31 -0.59
C GLU A 130 12.67 9.22 -1.12
N VAL A 131 11.43 9.05 -0.66
CA VAL A 131 10.29 9.87 -1.05
C VAL A 131 10.34 11.20 -0.31
N LEU A 132 10.60 11.17 1.00
CA LEU A 132 10.76 12.36 1.83
C LEU A 132 11.86 13.28 1.30
N PHE A 133 12.97 12.71 0.85
CA PHE A 133 14.12 13.46 0.35
C PHE A 133 14.13 13.66 -1.17
N SER A 134 13.06 13.27 -1.87
CA SER A 134 12.92 13.39 -3.32
C SER A 134 14.13 12.85 -4.10
N LEU A 135 14.57 11.64 -3.75
CA LEU A 135 15.67 10.99 -4.46
C LEU A 135 15.23 10.64 -5.90
N PRO A 136 16.10 10.82 -6.91
CA PRO A 136 15.78 10.49 -8.30
C PRO A 136 15.30 9.05 -8.46
N GLY A 137 14.25 8.84 -9.27
CA GLY A 137 13.68 7.51 -9.55
C GLY A 137 12.68 7.00 -8.51
N HIS A 138 12.36 7.79 -7.49
CA HIS A 138 11.36 7.46 -6.48
C HIS A 138 10.21 8.48 -6.47
N GLY A 139 9.24 8.29 -5.56
CA GLY A 139 8.24 9.33 -5.30
C GLY A 139 8.91 10.64 -4.88
N ASP A 140 8.27 11.77 -5.18
CA ASP A 140 8.87 13.09 -5.01
C ASP A 140 8.01 13.95 -4.09
N PHE A 141 8.53 14.24 -2.90
CA PHE A 141 7.92 15.11 -1.88
C PHE A 141 8.48 16.54 -1.92
N SER A 142 8.82 17.03 -3.11
CA SER A 142 9.25 18.41 -3.31
C SER A 142 8.08 19.38 -3.49
N PRO A 143 8.31 20.70 -3.40
CA PRO A 143 7.28 21.71 -3.65
C PRO A 143 6.58 21.57 -5.00
N ALA A 144 7.25 20.97 -6.01
CA ALA A 144 6.64 20.69 -7.31
C ALA A 144 5.45 19.71 -7.23
N ASN A 145 5.40 18.87 -6.19
CA ASN A 145 4.32 17.92 -5.93
C ASN A 145 3.63 18.18 -4.60
N ASN A 146 3.56 19.45 -4.16
CA ASN A 146 2.96 19.87 -2.90
C ASN A 146 3.61 19.25 -1.65
N GLY A 147 4.88 18.85 -1.74
CA GLY A 147 5.66 18.38 -0.60
C GLY A 147 6.52 19.48 0.01
N ALA A 148 7.02 19.24 1.22
CA ALA A 148 7.69 20.26 2.02
C ALA A 148 9.21 20.29 1.85
N TRP A 149 9.83 19.32 1.16
CA TRP A 149 11.29 19.20 1.08
C TRP A 149 11.86 19.75 -0.23
N ASP A 150 12.71 20.78 -0.18
CA ASP A 150 13.50 21.21 -1.35
C ASP A 150 14.81 20.41 -1.43
N PRO A 151 14.95 19.47 -2.40
CA PRO A 151 16.15 18.66 -2.53
C PRO A 151 17.37 19.44 -3.04
N LYS A 152 17.17 20.58 -3.72
CA LYS A 152 18.27 21.42 -4.22
C LYS A 152 18.86 22.25 -3.10
N ARG A 153 18.00 22.89 -2.29
CA ARG A 153 18.41 23.71 -1.14
C ARG A 153 18.72 22.87 0.10
N LYS A 154 18.30 21.60 0.11
CA LYS A 154 18.35 20.69 1.27
C LYS A 154 17.66 21.29 2.49
N ALA A 155 16.48 21.87 2.27
CA ALA A 155 15.72 22.60 3.29
C ALA A 155 14.26 22.17 3.26
N MET A 156 13.61 22.21 4.43
CA MET A 156 12.16 21.99 4.53
C MET A 156 11.44 23.33 4.62
N GLU A 157 10.46 23.55 3.75
CA GLU A 157 9.58 24.72 3.77
C GLU A 157 8.25 24.31 4.40
N ILE A 158 8.05 24.69 5.65
CA ILE A 158 6.80 24.47 6.39
C ILE A 158 6.12 25.82 6.55
N LEU A 159 4.95 25.98 5.95
CA LEU A 159 4.10 27.16 6.12
C LEU A 159 3.00 26.82 7.13
N GLY A 160 2.92 27.58 8.22
CA GLY A 160 1.87 27.44 9.21
C GLY A 160 1.72 28.71 10.03
N THR A 161 0.58 28.87 10.69
CA THR A 161 0.33 30.01 11.57
C THR A 161 1.10 29.94 12.89
N GLY A 162 1.67 28.77 13.21
CA GLY A 162 2.28 28.45 14.50
C GLY A 162 1.28 28.40 15.66
N LYS A 163 -0.02 28.56 15.37
CA LYS A 163 -1.12 28.59 16.36
C LYS A 163 -2.03 27.37 16.28
N ASP A 164 -1.98 26.66 15.16
CA ASP A 164 -2.67 25.39 14.98
C ASP A 164 -1.88 24.32 15.75
N LYS A 165 -2.47 23.82 16.83
CA LYS A 165 -1.89 22.78 17.70
C LYS A 165 -2.19 21.38 17.16
#